data_AF-A0A939B6S7-F1
#
_entry.id   AF-A0A939B6S7-F1
#
_cell.length_a   1.000
_cell.length_b   1.000
_cell.length_c   1.000
_cell.angle_alpha   90.00
_cell.angle_beta   90.00
_cell.angle_gamma   90.00
#
_symmetry.space_group_name_H-M   'P 1'
#
loop_
_entity.id
_entity.type
_entity.pdbx_description
1 polymer ?
#
loop_
_entity_poly.entity_id
_entity_poly.type
_entity_poly.pdbx_seq_one_letter_code
_entity_poly.pdbx_strand_id
1 'polypeptide(L)'
;MKTYAYFLRYALLALPLVCAFALSSCYNDEDGDCPGGNEPVEVRLNVSAQQIGDLNGTRAGGDGLADEHEFMHSLRVYIVNEAGSVMQSFERNPAALEAYSTAASTGDLTNWSSESFELAPGEYTVYAFANFEGHQGFAGGVAQPADNFINTCFEGSTVNTIALNGFTVADPAGKIKFVSDGSGEVVYIPMSASQRITVTANTHDISIGLVRLVGKVQLTVSPDNAEIGQDATVTFSGYSQNVPLMESDQTGATGGNAYIYNTDRSLYGKRDASTGEIPLTGYDPNAGTTYSFYVNETPTPNVEAGEGGFTVTLNTGKTDNDNTGGVMSYESRTSRTDIPRNHVYQLTLRFDNYDLQLNAKAGIRGIGGYLAYVVAVDETTYVVSITYGTWLSIEAALANIDGTSSFTWRADDYNPDGMDDYAATGNSVDIMFSGSASIMTNTYTFYLDASWTDGGNTYNRTYTVIVSVDRDYNDVIDEVIENMGINSTRSSSAVLPYEWLNMVKVKK
;
A
#
# COMPACT_ATOMS: atom_id res chain seq x y z
N MET A 1 63.11 62.75 -19.67
CA MET A 1 62.23 61.98 -18.76
C MET A 1 61.55 62.88 -17.72
N LYS A 2 60.74 63.88 -18.13
CA LYS A 2 59.99 64.77 -17.21
C LYS A 2 58.60 65.16 -17.72
N THR A 3 57.99 64.31 -18.57
CA THR A 3 56.67 64.57 -19.16
C THR A 3 55.63 63.48 -18.84
N TYR A 4 56.05 62.33 -18.30
CA TYR A 4 55.12 61.27 -17.84
C TYR A 4 54.64 61.43 -16.39
N ALA A 5 55.27 62.30 -15.60
CA ALA A 5 54.89 62.52 -14.19
C ALA A 5 53.64 63.40 -14.00
N TYR A 6 53.25 64.18 -15.02
CA TYR A 6 52.08 65.07 -14.94
C TYR A 6 50.76 64.37 -15.30
N PHE A 7 50.76 63.41 -16.24
CA PHE A 7 49.56 62.64 -16.55
C PHE A 7 49.17 61.65 -15.43
N LEU A 8 50.15 61.09 -14.72
CA LEU A 8 49.87 60.18 -13.60
C LEU A 8 49.27 60.91 -12.38
N ARG A 9 49.62 62.19 -12.16
CA ARG A 9 49.05 62.99 -11.06
C ARG A 9 47.58 63.36 -11.28
N TYR A 10 47.14 63.60 -12.51
CA TYR A 10 45.72 63.85 -12.79
C TYR A 10 44.90 62.56 -12.82
N ALA A 11 45.49 61.42 -13.21
CA ALA A 11 44.82 60.11 -13.13
C ALA A 11 44.60 59.66 -11.67
N LEU A 12 45.53 59.97 -10.75
CA LEU A 12 45.41 59.64 -9.32
C LEU A 12 44.53 60.60 -8.52
N LEU A 13 44.26 61.81 -9.02
CA LEU A 13 43.32 62.76 -8.42
C LEU A 13 41.86 62.54 -8.87
N ALA A 14 41.63 61.76 -9.93
CA ALA A 14 40.29 61.39 -10.39
C ALA A 14 39.80 60.05 -9.79
N LEU A 15 40.69 59.23 -9.22
CA LEU A 15 40.31 57.96 -8.61
C LEU A 15 39.39 58.06 -7.38
N PRO A 16 39.44 59.10 -6.50
CA PRO A 16 38.49 59.20 -5.39
C PRO A 16 37.10 59.64 -5.86
N LEU A 17 36.98 60.27 -7.04
CA LEU A 17 35.67 60.71 -7.55
C LEU A 17 34.96 59.64 -8.39
N VAL A 18 35.66 58.62 -8.91
CA VAL A 18 35.02 57.47 -9.57
C VAL A 18 34.67 56.37 -8.57
N CYS A 19 35.38 56.27 -7.43
CA CYS A 19 35.02 55.35 -6.35
C CYS A 19 33.91 55.89 -5.41
N ALA A 20 33.58 57.19 -5.46
CA ALA A 20 32.45 57.76 -4.69
C ALA A 20 31.08 57.55 -5.36
N PHE A 21 31.04 57.19 -6.65
CA PHE A 21 29.81 56.81 -7.36
C PHE A 21 29.59 55.29 -7.43
N ALA A 22 30.52 54.47 -6.93
CA ALA A 22 30.40 53.01 -6.91
C ALA A 22 30.14 52.43 -5.51
N LEU A 23 29.99 53.27 -4.48
CA LEU A 23 29.73 52.86 -3.10
C LEU A 23 28.68 53.75 -2.38
N SER A 24 27.81 54.42 -3.14
CA SER A 24 26.66 55.17 -2.60
C SER A 24 25.34 54.66 -3.21
N SER A 25 24.94 53.45 -2.83
CA SER A 25 23.52 53.14 -2.66
C SER A 25 23.32 52.23 -1.45
N CYS A 26 23.86 52.62 -0.31
CA CYS A 26 23.18 52.34 0.94
C CYS A 26 22.42 53.60 1.32
N TYR A 27 21.15 53.39 1.69
CA TYR A 27 20.39 54.25 2.58
C TYR A 27 19.81 55.54 1.99
N ASN A 28 18.75 55.38 1.21
CA ASN A 28 17.51 56.03 1.62
C ASN A 28 16.77 55.03 2.52
N ASP A 29 16.60 55.37 3.80
CA ASP A 29 15.43 54.97 4.58
C ASP A 29 14.20 55.59 3.89
N GLU A 30 13.77 55.02 2.78
CA GLU A 30 12.36 55.05 2.41
C GLU A 30 11.90 53.64 2.70
N ASP A 31 11.11 53.50 3.77
CA ASP A 31 10.41 52.30 4.22
C ASP A 31 10.68 51.11 3.29
N GLY A 32 11.81 50.44 3.55
CA GLY A 32 11.96 49.07 3.14
C GLY A 32 10.95 48.32 4.00
N ASP A 33 9.69 48.37 3.57
CA ASP A 33 8.70 47.38 3.94
C ASP A 33 9.48 46.07 3.81
N CYS A 34 9.84 45.47 4.96
CA CYS A 34 9.85 44.03 5.03
C CYS A 34 8.57 43.66 4.30
N PRO A 35 8.62 42.93 3.16
CA PRO A 35 7.44 42.71 2.33
C PRO A 35 6.34 42.40 3.31
N GLY A 36 5.35 43.32 3.39
CA GLY A 36 4.43 43.34 4.51
C GLY A 36 3.94 41.90 4.68
N GLY A 37 3.71 41.39 5.89
CA GLY A 37 3.48 39.96 6.11
C GLY A 37 2.34 39.29 5.29
N ASN A 38 1.67 40.05 4.41
CA ASN A 38 0.66 39.70 3.44
C ASN A 38 1.03 39.92 1.94
N GLU A 39 2.22 40.37 1.57
CA GLU A 39 2.59 40.53 0.15
C GLU A 39 2.66 39.18 -0.58
N PRO A 40 2.12 39.05 -1.81
CA PRO A 40 2.21 37.82 -2.58
C PRO A 40 3.65 37.33 -2.77
N VAL A 41 3.84 36.02 -2.60
CA VAL A 41 5.10 35.33 -2.84
C VAL A 41 5.02 34.47 -4.09
N GLU A 42 6.10 34.46 -4.87
CA GLU A 42 6.26 33.57 -6.02
C GLU A 42 6.53 32.14 -5.53
N VAL A 43 5.67 31.20 -5.92
CA VAL A 43 5.72 29.79 -5.57
C VAL A 43 5.64 28.91 -6.81
N ARG A 44 6.09 27.65 -6.67
CA ARG A 44 5.87 26.56 -7.62
C ARG A 44 5.20 25.39 -6.94
N LEU A 45 4.42 24.65 -7.71
CA LEU A 45 3.75 23.43 -7.27
C LEU A 45 4.42 22.21 -7.90
N ASN A 46 4.78 21.23 -7.06
CA ASN A 46 5.28 19.94 -7.49
C ASN A 46 4.31 18.84 -7.07
N VAL A 47 3.75 18.15 -8.06
CA VAL A 47 2.87 16.99 -7.85
C VAL A 47 3.64 15.72 -8.19
N SER A 48 3.64 14.78 -7.26
CA SER A 48 4.21 13.44 -7.48
C SER A 48 3.13 12.39 -7.37
N ALA A 49 3.16 11.36 -8.22
CA ALA A 49 2.48 10.10 -7.88
C ALA A 49 3.22 9.50 -6.68
N GLN A 50 2.53 9.23 -5.57
CA GLN A 50 3.17 8.67 -4.39
C GLN A 50 3.73 7.28 -4.70
N GLN A 51 4.84 6.98 -4.05
CA GLN A 51 5.29 5.61 -3.92
C GLN A 51 4.20 4.79 -3.21
N ILE A 52 3.98 3.54 -3.63
CA ILE A 52 3.12 2.61 -2.88
C ILE A 52 3.56 2.63 -1.42
N GLY A 53 2.62 2.86 -0.49
CA GLY A 53 2.85 2.93 0.95
C GLY A 53 3.50 4.18 1.55
N ASP A 54 3.81 5.20 0.77
CA ASP A 54 4.35 6.45 1.34
C ASP A 54 3.22 7.35 1.88
N LEU A 55 2.86 7.18 3.15
CA LEU A 55 1.95 8.11 3.83
C LEU A 55 2.67 9.39 4.34
N ASN A 56 4.00 9.47 4.28
CA ASN A 56 4.80 10.50 4.98
C ASN A 56 6.01 11.08 4.22
N GLY A 57 5.95 11.15 2.89
CA GLY A 57 6.60 12.18 2.09
C GLY A 57 8.11 12.09 1.90
N THR A 58 8.69 10.91 1.68
CA THR A 58 10.03 10.84 1.06
C THR A 58 9.91 10.71 -0.45
N ARG A 59 9.71 11.87 -1.10
CA ARG A 59 9.47 12.06 -2.54
C ARG A 59 10.71 11.85 -3.44
N ALA A 60 11.71 11.11 -2.95
CA ALA A 60 13.00 10.92 -3.62
C ALA A 60 13.33 9.42 -3.70
N GLY A 61 13.04 8.84 -4.87
CA GLY A 61 13.19 7.42 -5.15
C GLY A 61 12.01 6.97 -6.00
N GLY A 62 12.25 6.33 -7.14
CA GLY A 62 11.16 5.77 -7.93
C GLY A 62 10.38 4.74 -7.12
N ASP A 63 9.10 4.56 -7.47
CA ASP A 63 8.23 3.57 -6.84
C ASP A 63 8.62 2.16 -7.27
N GLY A 64 9.48 1.50 -6.49
CA GLY A 64 10.00 0.16 -6.80
C GLY A 64 8.98 -0.99 -6.77
N LEU A 65 7.72 -0.69 -6.43
CA LEU A 65 6.62 -1.66 -6.36
C LEU A 65 5.52 -1.41 -7.40
N ALA A 66 5.57 -0.26 -8.09
CA ALA A 66 4.65 0.07 -9.17
C ALA A 66 5.13 -0.51 -10.50
N ASP A 67 4.18 -1.04 -11.27
CA ASP A 67 4.42 -1.48 -12.65
C ASP A 67 4.23 -0.31 -13.63
N GLU A 68 4.54 -0.53 -14.90
CA GLU A 68 4.19 0.38 -15.99
C GLU A 68 2.68 0.67 -15.98
N HIS A 69 2.30 1.89 -16.39
CA HIS A 69 0.93 2.40 -16.48
C HIS A 69 0.25 2.74 -15.15
N GLU A 70 0.96 2.66 -14.03
CA GLU A 70 0.38 2.92 -12.70
C GLU A 70 0.51 4.38 -12.21
N PHE A 71 0.97 5.32 -13.05
CA PHE A 71 1.26 6.72 -12.69
C PHE A 71 0.31 7.72 -13.40
N MET A 72 0.70 9.00 -13.51
CA MET A 72 -0.20 10.04 -14.04
C MET A 72 -0.32 9.97 -15.58
N HIS A 73 -1.56 10.00 -16.04
CA HIS A 73 -1.98 10.23 -17.43
C HIS A 73 -2.66 11.60 -17.59
N SER A 74 -3.47 11.98 -16.61
CA SER A 74 -4.13 13.29 -16.50
C SER A 74 -3.90 13.91 -15.12
N LEU A 75 -4.07 15.23 -14.98
CA LEU A 75 -3.89 15.92 -13.69
C LEU A 75 -4.80 17.14 -13.58
N ARG A 76 -5.46 17.28 -12.42
CA ARG A 76 -6.11 18.50 -11.96
C ARG A 76 -5.66 18.85 -10.56
N VAL A 77 -5.36 20.13 -10.33
CA VAL A 77 -4.99 20.63 -9.01
C VAL A 77 -5.72 21.94 -8.72
N TYR A 78 -6.22 22.09 -7.50
CA TYR A 78 -6.87 23.30 -7.00
C TYR A 78 -6.22 23.73 -5.69
N ILE A 79 -5.86 25.00 -5.58
CA ILE A 79 -5.37 25.62 -4.35
C ILE A 79 -6.48 26.51 -3.81
N VAL A 80 -6.95 26.20 -2.61
CA VAL A 80 -8.16 26.79 -2.01
C VAL A 80 -7.77 27.49 -0.72
N ASN A 81 -8.20 28.74 -0.53
CA ASN A 81 -7.95 29.47 0.72
C ASN A 81 -8.91 29.01 1.85
N GLU A 82 -8.70 29.51 3.07
CA GLU A 82 -9.56 29.22 4.23
C GLU A 82 -11.04 29.60 4.02
N ALA A 83 -11.32 30.64 3.23
CA ALA A 83 -12.69 31.05 2.87
C ALA A 83 -13.36 30.10 1.86
N GLY A 84 -12.64 29.08 1.38
CA GLY A 84 -13.11 28.12 0.40
C GLY A 84 -13.07 28.62 -1.04
N SER A 85 -12.41 29.74 -1.34
CA SER A 85 -12.26 30.24 -2.72
C SER A 85 -11.05 29.61 -3.40
N VAL A 86 -11.22 29.23 -4.68
CA VAL A 86 -10.11 28.74 -5.52
C VAL A 86 -9.21 29.92 -5.87
N MET A 87 -7.94 29.81 -5.49
CA MET A 87 -6.92 30.84 -5.69
C MET A 87 -6.04 30.53 -6.89
N GLN A 88 -5.85 29.25 -7.19
CA GLN A 88 -5.17 28.79 -8.39
C GLN A 88 -5.68 27.41 -8.80
N SER A 89 -5.74 27.15 -10.10
CA SER A 89 -6.09 25.84 -10.66
C SER A 89 -5.18 25.46 -11.82
N PHE A 90 -4.82 24.18 -11.88
CA PHE A 90 -4.08 23.60 -13.00
C PHE A 90 -4.88 22.44 -13.58
N GLU A 91 -5.32 22.57 -14.82
CA GLU A 91 -5.98 21.50 -15.55
C GLU A 91 -5.08 21.03 -16.68
N ARG A 92 -4.56 19.81 -16.55
CA ARG A 92 -3.72 19.17 -17.53
C ARG A 92 -4.44 17.92 -18.02
N ASN A 93 -5.11 18.05 -19.15
CA ASN A 93 -5.64 16.90 -19.86
C ASN A 93 -4.49 16.05 -20.45
N PRO A 94 -4.78 14.83 -20.95
CA PRO A 94 -3.74 13.94 -21.48
C PRO A 94 -2.81 14.59 -22.50
N ALA A 95 -3.36 15.34 -23.47
CA ALA A 95 -2.55 16.01 -24.49
C ALA A 95 -1.61 17.09 -23.91
N ALA A 96 -2.06 17.82 -22.88
CA ALA A 96 -1.24 18.83 -22.23
C ALA A 96 -0.09 18.21 -21.42
N LEU A 97 -0.33 17.08 -20.74
CA LEU A 97 0.72 16.34 -20.03
C LEU A 97 1.68 15.62 -20.96
N GLU A 98 1.19 15.05 -22.06
CA GLU A 98 2.04 14.43 -23.09
C GLU A 98 3.01 15.44 -23.70
N ALA A 99 2.56 16.68 -23.93
CA ALA A 99 3.42 17.77 -24.38
C ALA A 99 4.50 18.17 -23.36
N TYR A 100 4.23 17.94 -22.07
CA TYR A 100 5.22 18.12 -21.00
C TYR A 100 6.19 16.94 -20.93
N SER A 101 5.69 15.70 -21.02
CA SER A 101 6.46 14.47 -21.02
C SER A 101 5.68 13.35 -21.70
N THR A 102 6.32 12.67 -22.65
CA THR A 102 5.71 11.55 -23.39
C THR A 102 5.31 10.38 -22.48
N ALA A 103 5.91 10.26 -21.29
CA ALA A 103 5.52 9.25 -20.29
C ALA A 103 4.06 9.37 -19.86
N ALA A 104 3.46 10.56 -19.92
CA ALA A 104 2.04 10.72 -19.59
C ALA A 104 1.12 9.99 -20.56
N SER A 105 1.50 9.81 -21.84
CA SER A 105 0.67 9.13 -22.83
C SER A 105 0.36 7.67 -22.47
N THR A 106 1.25 7.05 -21.71
CA THR A 106 1.17 5.67 -21.22
C THR A 106 0.86 5.58 -19.73
N GLY A 107 0.51 6.69 -19.08
CA GLY A 107 0.25 6.71 -17.63
C GLY A 107 1.51 6.46 -16.79
N ASP A 108 2.68 6.87 -17.26
CA ASP A 108 3.98 6.66 -16.60
C ASP A 108 4.60 7.95 -16.04
N LEU A 109 3.86 9.06 -16.03
CA LEU A 109 4.40 10.31 -15.48
C LEU A 109 4.40 10.28 -13.95
N THR A 110 5.60 10.20 -13.37
CA THR A 110 5.79 10.14 -11.91
C THR A 110 5.74 11.51 -11.24
N ASN A 111 6.11 12.58 -11.95
CA ASN A 111 6.22 13.93 -11.39
C ASN A 111 5.79 14.98 -12.42
N TRP A 112 5.12 16.02 -11.94
CA TRP A 112 4.78 17.21 -12.70
C TRP A 112 5.07 18.47 -11.86
N SER A 113 5.68 19.47 -12.49
CA SER A 113 5.93 20.77 -11.88
C SER A 113 5.19 21.86 -12.63
N SER A 114 4.57 22.78 -11.89
CA SER A 114 3.94 23.96 -12.46
C SER A 114 4.98 25.01 -12.88
N GLU A 115 4.53 25.91 -13.75
CA GLU A 115 5.05 27.27 -13.84
C GLU A 115 4.97 28.00 -12.49
N SER A 116 5.78 29.06 -12.32
CA SER A 116 5.67 29.93 -11.14
C SER A 116 4.34 30.70 -11.12
N PHE A 117 3.80 30.93 -9.93
CA PHE A 117 2.60 31.75 -9.69
C PHE A 117 2.67 32.43 -8.32
N GLU A 118 1.83 33.43 -8.08
CA GLU A 118 1.84 34.20 -6.83
C GLU A 118 0.73 33.76 -5.87
N LEU A 119 1.06 33.63 -4.58
CA LEU A 119 0.10 33.45 -3.48
C LEU A 119 0.41 34.40 -2.34
N ALA A 120 -0.60 35.01 -1.74
CA ALA A 120 -0.42 35.75 -0.49
C ALA A 120 -0.09 34.78 0.67
N PRO A 121 0.70 35.20 1.67
CA PRO A 121 0.86 34.46 2.92
C PRO A 121 -0.49 34.11 3.56
N GLY A 122 -0.63 32.89 4.06
CA GLY A 122 -1.88 32.39 4.63
C GLY A 122 -2.00 30.87 4.59
N GLU A 123 -3.15 30.38 5.05
CA GLU A 123 -3.50 28.96 5.08
C GLU A 123 -4.28 28.56 3.82
N TYR A 124 -3.86 27.45 3.22
CA TYR A 124 -4.47 26.91 2.02
C TYR A 124 -4.68 25.40 2.13
N THR A 125 -5.63 24.88 1.35
CA THR A 125 -5.76 23.45 1.08
C THR A 125 -5.51 23.20 -0.40
N VAL A 126 -4.57 22.31 -0.71
CA VAL A 126 -4.30 21.85 -2.06
C VAL A 126 -5.07 20.55 -2.26
N TYR A 127 -5.87 20.47 -3.32
CA TYR A 127 -6.55 19.26 -3.78
C TYR A 127 -5.96 18.84 -5.12
N ALA A 128 -5.56 17.59 -5.26
CA ALA A 128 -5.02 17.05 -6.50
C ALA A 128 -5.78 15.77 -6.91
N PHE A 129 -5.97 15.60 -8.21
CA PHE A 129 -6.71 14.51 -8.82
C PHE A 129 -6.01 14.08 -10.12
N ALA A 130 -5.86 12.78 -10.34
CA ALA A 130 -5.32 12.23 -11.57
C ALA A 130 -6.17 11.04 -12.05
N ASN A 131 -6.24 10.87 -13.36
CA ASN A 131 -6.77 9.68 -14.03
C ASN A 131 -8.24 9.36 -13.71
N PHE A 132 -9.10 10.38 -13.64
CA PHE A 132 -10.53 10.18 -13.39
C PHE A 132 -11.36 10.04 -14.66
N GLU A 133 -10.77 10.26 -15.84
CA GLU A 133 -11.41 9.95 -17.11
C GLU A 133 -11.81 8.46 -17.20
N GLY A 134 -12.99 8.19 -17.76
CA GLY A 134 -13.55 6.82 -17.84
C GLY A 134 -14.18 6.31 -16.54
N HIS A 135 -13.92 6.93 -15.38
CA HIS A 135 -14.50 6.52 -14.10
C HIS A 135 -15.88 7.15 -13.84
N GLN A 136 -16.75 6.37 -13.20
CA GLN A 136 -18.06 6.81 -12.70
C GLN A 136 -18.05 6.87 -11.17
N GLY A 137 -19.00 7.58 -10.59
CA GLY A 137 -19.22 7.55 -9.16
C GLY A 137 -20.60 8.06 -8.76
N PHE A 138 -20.79 8.24 -7.46
CA PHE A 138 -22.08 8.63 -6.88
C PHE A 138 -21.91 9.85 -5.97
N ALA A 139 -22.76 10.87 -6.15
CA ALA A 139 -22.99 11.90 -5.13
C ALA A 139 -24.43 11.79 -4.65
N GLY A 140 -24.64 11.60 -3.34
CA GLY A 140 -25.99 11.43 -2.79
C GLY A 140 -26.79 10.30 -3.45
N GLY A 141 -26.10 9.24 -3.90
CA GLY A 141 -26.71 8.10 -4.61
C GLY A 141 -26.99 8.32 -6.11
N VAL A 142 -26.64 9.47 -6.69
CA VAL A 142 -26.84 9.77 -8.11
C VAL A 142 -25.56 9.48 -8.89
N ALA A 143 -25.66 8.60 -9.89
CA ALA A 143 -24.55 8.21 -10.76
C ALA A 143 -24.14 9.35 -11.70
N GLN A 144 -22.83 9.57 -11.86
CA GLN A 144 -22.27 10.58 -12.76
C GLN A 144 -20.78 10.35 -13.05
N PRO A 145 -20.23 10.92 -14.14
CA PRO A 145 -18.81 10.86 -14.44
C PRO A 145 -17.98 11.52 -13.34
N ALA A 146 -17.00 10.81 -12.80
CA ALA A 146 -16.21 11.26 -11.65
C ALA A 146 -15.43 12.55 -11.96
N ASP A 147 -14.76 12.57 -13.12
CA ASP A 147 -13.98 13.73 -13.57
C ASP A 147 -14.80 15.02 -13.70
N ASN A 148 -16.02 14.93 -14.24
CA ASN A 148 -16.92 16.07 -14.36
C ASN A 148 -17.41 16.54 -12.98
N PHE A 149 -17.85 15.61 -12.14
CA PHE A 149 -18.32 15.94 -10.80
C PHE A 149 -17.25 16.64 -9.96
N ILE A 150 -16.01 16.12 -9.99
CA ILE A 150 -14.88 16.75 -9.31
C ILE A 150 -14.73 18.19 -9.79
N ASN A 151 -14.74 18.46 -11.11
CA ASN A 151 -14.63 19.82 -11.63
C ASN A 151 -15.70 20.75 -11.07
N THR A 152 -16.97 20.30 -11.10
CA THR A 152 -18.11 21.12 -10.65
C THR A 152 -18.05 21.49 -9.16
N CYS A 153 -17.33 20.72 -8.34
CA CYS A 153 -17.12 21.06 -6.93
C CYS A 153 -16.25 22.31 -6.75
N PHE A 154 -15.46 22.68 -7.77
CA PHE A 154 -14.57 23.85 -7.77
C PHE A 154 -15.08 24.98 -8.69
N GLU A 155 -16.10 24.72 -9.52
CA GLU A 155 -16.78 25.73 -10.35
C GLU A 155 -17.75 26.59 -9.50
N GLY A 156 -17.24 27.57 -8.77
CA GLY A 156 -18.06 28.47 -7.96
C GLY A 156 -17.25 29.49 -7.16
N SER A 157 -17.93 30.37 -6.43
CA SER A 157 -17.27 31.32 -5.52
C SER A 157 -16.65 30.63 -4.29
N THR A 158 -17.20 29.49 -3.91
CA THR A 158 -16.80 28.68 -2.76
C THR A 158 -16.86 27.20 -3.15
N VAL A 159 -15.79 26.47 -2.85
CA VAL A 159 -15.66 25.04 -3.10
C VAL A 159 -16.69 24.26 -2.30
N ASN A 160 -17.37 23.32 -2.95
CA ASN A 160 -18.36 22.47 -2.32
C ASN A 160 -17.70 21.22 -1.69
N THR A 161 -17.00 21.43 -0.57
CA THR A 161 -16.29 20.35 0.14
C THR A 161 -17.22 19.27 0.69
N ILE A 162 -18.48 19.60 1.00
CA ILE A 162 -19.49 18.63 1.43
C ILE A 162 -19.78 17.64 0.31
N ALA A 163 -20.04 18.14 -0.91
CA ALA A 163 -20.29 17.29 -2.06
C ALA A 163 -19.04 16.48 -2.45
N LEU A 164 -17.85 17.10 -2.38
CA LEU A 164 -16.59 16.43 -2.66
C LEU A 164 -16.33 15.26 -1.69
N ASN A 165 -16.49 15.49 -0.37
CA ASN A 165 -16.24 14.48 0.65
C ASN A 165 -17.31 13.38 0.68
N GLY A 166 -18.52 13.67 0.19
CA GLY A 166 -19.61 12.70 0.07
C GLY A 166 -19.62 11.92 -1.25
N PHE A 167 -18.65 12.15 -2.14
CA PHE A 167 -18.56 11.43 -3.41
C PHE A 167 -17.76 10.14 -3.26
N THR A 168 -18.25 9.10 -3.93
CA THR A 168 -17.54 7.83 -4.03
C THR A 168 -17.38 7.42 -5.48
N VAL A 169 -16.22 6.88 -5.82
CA VAL A 169 -15.92 6.29 -7.13
C VAL A 169 -16.49 4.88 -7.18
N ALA A 170 -17.20 4.55 -8.25
CA ALA A 170 -17.87 3.26 -8.43
C ALA A 170 -16.90 2.25 -9.04
N ASP A 171 -16.54 1.23 -8.25
CA ASP A 171 -15.65 0.12 -8.63
C ASP A 171 -14.42 0.52 -9.47
N PRO A 172 -13.56 1.44 -8.99
CA PRO A 172 -12.42 1.90 -9.77
C PRO A 172 -11.49 0.75 -10.19
N ALA A 173 -11.30 -0.28 -9.35
CA ALA A 173 -10.46 -1.43 -9.68
C ALA A 173 -10.98 -2.22 -10.88
N GLY A 174 -12.29 -2.49 -10.94
CA GLY A 174 -12.91 -3.22 -12.05
C GLY A 174 -13.00 -2.44 -13.36
N LYS A 175 -12.66 -1.14 -13.36
CA LYS A 175 -12.66 -0.29 -14.57
C LYS A 175 -11.29 -0.09 -15.21
N ILE A 176 -10.20 -0.41 -14.51
CA ILE A 176 -8.84 -0.21 -15.02
C ILE A 176 -8.63 -1.02 -16.31
N LYS A 177 -8.08 -0.36 -17.32
CA LYS A 177 -7.74 -0.92 -18.64
C LYS A 177 -6.52 -0.19 -19.19
N PHE A 178 -5.33 -0.75 -19.04
CA PHE A 178 -4.09 -0.12 -19.53
C PHE A 178 -3.86 -0.27 -21.04
N VAL A 179 -4.50 -1.27 -21.65
CA VAL A 179 -4.44 -1.48 -23.10
C VAL A 179 -5.81 -1.15 -23.66
N SER A 180 -5.84 -0.38 -24.74
CA SER A 180 -7.06 -0.11 -25.48
C SER A 180 -7.66 -1.44 -25.94
N ASP A 181 -8.86 -1.77 -25.46
CA ASP A 181 -9.61 -2.88 -26.03
C ASP A 181 -10.08 -2.51 -27.46
N GLY A 182 -10.82 -3.39 -28.13
CA GLY A 182 -11.38 -3.10 -29.46
C GLY A 182 -12.29 -1.85 -29.52
N SER A 183 -12.64 -1.22 -28.38
CA SER A 183 -13.36 0.04 -28.28
C SER A 183 -12.46 1.29 -28.26
N GLY A 184 -11.14 1.12 -28.03
CA GLY A 184 -10.17 2.22 -28.04
C GLY A 184 -10.01 2.98 -26.72
N GLU A 185 -10.74 2.62 -25.66
CA GLU A 185 -10.74 3.34 -24.38
C GLU A 185 -9.70 2.74 -23.40
N VAL A 186 -8.80 3.60 -22.91
CA VAL A 186 -7.80 3.30 -21.86
C VAL A 186 -8.26 4.00 -20.59
N VAL A 187 -8.23 3.28 -19.47
CA VAL A 187 -8.66 3.79 -18.16
C VAL A 187 -7.56 3.50 -17.15
N TYR A 188 -6.90 4.55 -16.68
CA TYR A 188 -5.80 4.46 -15.72
C TYR A 188 -6.30 4.45 -14.27
N ILE A 189 -5.38 4.18 -13.34
CA ILE A 189 -5.68 4.13 -11.90
C ILE A 189 -6.01 5.53 -11.40
N PRO A 190 -7.22 5.79 -10.85
CA PRO A 190 -7.56 7.09 -10.31
C PRO A 190 -6.78 7.36 -9.03
N MET A 191 -6.31 8.60 -8.87
CA MET A 191 -5.53 9.02 -7.72
C MET A 191 -6.01 10.36 -7.19
N SER A 192 -5.91 10.56 -5.89
CA SER A 192 -6.31 11.81 -5.26
C SER A 192 -5.47 12.10 -4.02
N ALA A 193 -5.43 13.37 -3.65
CA ALA A 193 -4.86 13.81 -2.40
C ALA A 193 -5.44 15.17 -1.97
N SER A 194 -5.41 15.41 -0.67
CA SER A 194 -5.62 16.75 -0.12
C SER A 194 -4.57 17.04 0.94
N GLN A 195 -4.07 18.27 0.97
CA GLN A 195 -3.05 18.68 1.93
C GLN A 195 -3.26 20.12 2.36
N ARG A 196 -3.30 20.36 3.68
CA ARG A 196 -3.24 21.71 4.23
C ARG A 196 -1.80 22.21 4.23
N ILE A 197 -1.61 23.46 3.82
CA ILE A 197 -0.31 24.12 3.75
C ILE A 197 -0.40 25.54 4.31
N THR A 198 0.72 26.00 4.86
CA THR A 198 0.93 27.40 5.23
C THR A 198 1.89 28.03 4.22
N VAL A 199 1.45 29.10 3.56
CA VAL A 199 2.30 29.94 2.72
C VAL A 199 2.84 31.09 3.57
N THR A 200 4.15 31.30 3.53
CA THR A 200 4.86 32.38 4.23
C THR A 200 5.72 33.15 3.25
N ALA A 201 6.32 34.26 3.69
CA ALA A 201 7.30 35.02 2.91
C ALA A 201 8.48 34.18 2.35
N ASN A 202 8.76 33.02 2.97
CA ASN A 202 9.87 32.12 2.60
C ASN A 202 9.41 30.87 1.84
N THR A 203 8.12 30.74 1.54
CA THR A 203 7.59 29.59 0.80
C THR A 203 7.91 29.78 -0.68
N HIS A 204 8.64 28.83 -1.27
CA HIS A 204 9.00 28.83 -2.71
C HIS A 204 8.48 27.60 -3.44
N ASP A 205 8.32 26.48 -2.73
CA ASP A 205 7.83 25.23 -3.28
C ASP A 205 6.70 24.69 -2.41
N ILE A 206 5.60 24.36 -3.08
CA ILE A 206 4.47 23.60 -2.56
C ILE A 206 4.58 22.22 -3.20
N SER A 207 4.34 21.16 -2.42
CA SER A 207 4.33 19.84 -3.02
C SER A 207 3.35 18.91 -2.36
N ILE A 208 2.66 18.13 -3.19
CA ILE A 208 1.60 17.20 -2.84
C ILE A 208 1.85 15.87 -3.53
N GLY A 209 1.59 14.76 -2.83
CA GLY A 209 1.69 13.42 -3.38
C GLY A 209 0.30 12.83 -3.59
N LEU A 210 0.00 12.37 -4.80
CA LEU A 210 -1.23 11.67 -5.17
C LEU A 210 -1.24 10.23 -4.66
N VAL A 211 -2.36 9.79 -4.08
CA VAL A 211 -2.56 8.44 -3.57
C VAL A 211 -3.47 7.66 -4.53
N ARG A 212 -3.05 6.46 -4.97
CA ARG A 212 -3.91 5.56 -5.76
C ARG A 212 -5.14 5.14 -4.94
N LEU A 213 -6.31 5.11 -5.56
CA LEU A 213 -7.57 4.73 -4.90
C LEU A 213 -7.81 3.22 -4.79
N VAL A 214 -6.88 2.39 -5.26
CA VAL A 214 -7.01 0.92 -5.28
C VAL A 214 -5.86 0.27 -4.51
N GLY A 215 -6.09 -0.93 -4.00
CA GLY A 215 -5.03 -1.83 -3.57
C GLY A 215 -4.59 -2.74 -4.72
N LYS A 216 -3.37 -3.26 -4.65
CA LYS A 216 -2.82 -4.22 -5.61
C LYS A 216 -2.64 -5.57 -4.92
N VAL A 217 -3.15 -6.64 -5.51
CA VAL A 217 -2.90 -8.01 -5.05
C VAL A 217 -1.82 -8.62 -5.94
N GLN A 218 -0.75 -9.10 -5.33
CA GLN A 218 0.27 -9.93 -5.96
C GLN A 218 0.00 -11.38 -5.56
N LEU A 219 -0.71 -12.10 -6.43
CA LEU A 219 -1.07 -13.49 -6.23
C LEU A 219 0.00 -14.42 -6.79
N THR A 220 0.65 -15.20 -5.95
CA THR A 220 1.56 -16.25 -6.40
C THR A 220 0.85 -17.60 -6.39
N VAL A 221 0.96 -18.35 -7.48
CA VAL A 221 0.55 -19.76 -7.54
C VAL A 221 1.80 -20.61 -7.41
N SER A 222 1.89 -21.42 -6.36
CA SER A 222 3.07 -22.26 -6.07
C SER A 222 3.37 -23.26 -7.19
N PRO A 223 4.65 -23.71 -7.34
CA PRO A 223 5.04 -24.76 -8.28
C PRO A 223 4.39 -26.12 -7.95
N ASP A 224 4.64 -27.09 -8.82
CA ASP A 224 4.28 -28.51 -8.71
C ASP A 224 2.78 -28.81 -8.61
N ASN A 225 1.93 -27.88 -9.05
CA ASN A 225 0.49 -28.11 -9.08
C ASN A 225 0.02 -28.69 -10.43
N ALA A 226 0.00 -30.02 -10.51
CA ALA A 226 -0.52 -30.77 -11.66
C ALA A 226 -2.03 -30.58 -11.92
N GLU A 227 -2.74 -29.87 -11.04
CA GLU A 227 -4.15 -29.52 -11.23
C GLU A 227 -4.34 -28.25 -12.07
N ILE A 228 -3.33 -27.39 -12.23
CA ILE A 228 -3.48 -26.17 -13.05
C ILE A 228 -3.37 -26.51 -14.54
N GLY A 229 -4.48 -26.36 -15.25
CA GLY A 229 -4.59 -26.48 -16.69
C GLY A 229 -4.31 -25.16 -17.43
N GLN A 230 -4.30 -25.23 -18.77
CA GLN A 230 -4.01 -24.09 -19.65
C GLN A 230 -5.06 -22.97 -19.54
N ASP A 231 -6.31 -23.33 -19.28
CA ASP A 231 -7.44 -22.40 -19.17
C ASP A 231 -7.77 -22.07 -17.70
N ALA A 232 -6.81 -22.23 -16.79
CA ALA A 232 -7.02 -21.94 -15.37
C ALA A 232 -7.25 -20.44 -15.13
N THR A 233 -8.18 -20.14 -14.24
CA THR A 233 -8.55 -18.76 -13.87
C THR A 233 -8.70 -18.62 -12.38
N VAL A 234 -8.38 -17.43 -11.86
CA VAL A 234 -8.63 -17.07 -10.46
C VAL A 234 -9.62 -15.91 -10.39
N THR A 235 -10.45 -15.91 -9.35
CA THR A 235 -11.29 -14.78 -8.97
C THR A 235 -11.04 -14.43 -7.50
N PHE A 236 -11.05 -13.14 -7.20
CA PHE A 236 -10.91 -12.60 -5.85
C PHE A 236 -12.13 -11.75 -5.54
N SER A 237 -12.84 -12.03 -4.46
CA SER A 237 -14.15 -11.43 -4.17
C SER A 237 -14.36 -11.08 -2.70
N GLY A 238 -15.35 -10.22 -2.44
CA GLY A 238 -15.68 -9.73 -1.10
C GLY A 238 -14.97 -8.43 -0.73
N TYR A 239 -14.47 -7.68 -1.72
CA TYR A 239 -13.97 -6.31 -1.52
C TYR A 239 -15.08 -5.27 -1.75
N SER A 240 -14.84 -4.03 -1.35
CA SER A 240 -15.83 -2.93 -1.44
C SER A 240 -16.28 -2.67 -2.88
N GLN A 241 -17.54 -2.30 -3.05
CA GLN A 241 -18.08 -1.85 -4.34
C GLN A 241 -17.54 -0.50 -4.77
N ASN A 242 -17.30 0.41 -3.82
CA ASN A 242 -16.96 1.80 -4.11
C ASN A 242 -15.77 2.26 -3.25
N VAL A 243 -15.15 3.37 -3.67
CA VAL A 243 -14.03 3.99 -2.96
C VAL A 243 -14.27 5.49 -2.75
N PRO A 244 -14.16 6.01 -1.51
CA PRO A 244 -14.21 7.45 -1.23
C PRO A 244 -13.06 8.20 -1.91
N LEU A 245 -13.32 9.42 -2.39
CA LEU A 245 -12.27 10.25 -3.03
C LEU A 245 -11.10 10.55 -2.11
N MET A 246 -11.33 10.75 -0.81
CA MET A 246 -10.29 11.17 0.12
C MET A 246 -10.23 10.22 1.31
N GLU A 247 -9.03 10.05 1.84
CA GLU A 247 -8.80 9.46 3.17
C GLU A 247 -9.43 10.34 4.25
N SER A 248 -9.69 9.77 5.44
CA SER A 248 -10.12 10.57 6.58
C SER A 248 -8.98 11.41 7.13
N ASP A 249 -9.32 12.46 7.90
CA ASP A 249 -8.34 12.99 8.82
C ASP A 249 -7.99 11.94 9.88
N GLN A 250 -6.70 11.86 10.27
CA GLN A 250 -6.22 10.91 11.28
C GLN A 250 -7.00 11.01 12.61
N THR A 251 -7.61 12.15 12.88
CA THR A 251 -8.41 12.42 14.08
C THR A 251 -9.75 11.69 14.13
N GLY A 252 -10.24 11.17 13.00
CA GLY A 252 -11.52 10.46 12.91
C GLY A 252 -11.40 8.99 12.49
N ALA A 253 -10.24 8.54 12.02
CA ALA A 253 -10.07 7.25 11.36
C ALA A 253 -10.68 6.06 12.13
N THR A 254 -11.53 5.29 11.46
CA THR A 254 -12.00 3.98 11.94
C THR A 254 -11.18 2.89 11.25
N GLY A 255 -10.14 2.43 11.92
CA GLY A 255 -9.31 1.29 11.57
C GLY A 255 -8.53 0.89 12.82
N GLY A 256 -7.95 -0.31 12.85
CA GLY A 256 -6.82 -0.51 13.78
C GLY A 256 -5.77 0.59 13.55
N ASN A 257 -4.92 0.88 14.53
CA ASN A 257 -3.95 1.98 14.54
C ASN A 257 -2.96 2.05 13.35
N ALA A 258 -3.07 1.18 12.33
CA ALA A 258 -2.11 1.00 11.23
C ALA A 258 -2.49 1.65 9.88
N TYR A 259 -3.77 1.89 9.56
CA TYR A 259 -4.18 2.42 8.23
C TYR A 259 -5.33 3.44 8.32
N ILE A 260 -5.29 4.48 7.47
CA ILE A 260 -6.24 5.60 7.48
C ILE A 260 -7.36 5.34 6.46
N TYR A 261 -8.52 4.89 6.93
CA TYR A 261 -9.71 4.72 6.11
C TYR A 261 -10.69 5.87 6.28
N ASN A 262 -11.57 6.12 5.30
CA ASN A 262 -12.67 7.07 5.49
C ASN A 262 -13.60 6.58 6.62
N THR A 263 -14.06 7.53 7.44
CA THR A 263 -14.89 7.24 8.62
C THR A 263 -16.32 6.91 8.26
N ASP A 264 -16.81 7.46 7.14
CA ASP A 264 -18.13 7.16 6.62
C ASP A 264 -18.09 5.86 5.81
N ARG A 265 -18.41 4.76 6.50
CA ARG A 265 -18.45 3.43 5.87
C ARG A 265 -19.51 3.29 4.79
N SER A 266 -20.53 4.15 4.78
CA SER A 266 -21.57 4.09 3.74
C SER A 266 -21.03 4.43 2.35
N LEU A 267 -19.93 5.17 2.28
CA LEU A 267 -19.27 5.53 1.02
C LEU A 267 -18.67 4.31 0.30
N TYR A 268 -18.27 3.26 1.02
CA TYR A 268 -17.66 2.07 0.43
C TYR A 268 -18.67 1.12 -0.26
N GLY A 269 -19.97 1.32 -0.03
CA GLY A 269 -21.00 0.40 -0.49
C GLY A 269 -20.92 -0.97 0.20
N LYS A 270 -21.35 -2.02 -0.50
CA LYS A 270 -21.29 -3.40 0.02
C LYS A 270 -19.93 -4.05 -0.23
N ARG A 271 -19.61 -5.11 0.53
CA ARG A 271 -18.45 -5.99 0.31
C ARG A 271 -18.82 -7.22 -0.54
N ASP A 272 -19.26 -7.00 -1.77
CA ASP A 272 -19.64 -8.07 -2.71
C ASP A 272 -19.04 -7.90 -4.12
N ALA A 273 -18.09 -6.96 -4.28
CA ALA A 273 -17.36 -6.82 -5.52
C ALA A 273 -16.42 -8.02 -5.73
N SER A 274 -16.18 -8.34 -7.00
CA SER A 274 -15.33 -9.45 -7.43
C SER A 274 -14.53 -9.03 -8.64
N THR A 275 -13.31 -9.52 -8.73
CA THR A 275 -12.57 -9.46 -9.98
C THR A 275 -13.34 -10.26 -11.03
N GLY A 276 -13.13 -9.91 -12.31
CA GLY A 276 -13.38 -10.87 -13.38
C GLY A 276 -12.46 -12.10 -13.26
N GLU A 277 -12.63 -13.05 -14.16
CA GLU A 277 -11.71 -14.18 -14.27
C GLU A 277 -10.33 -13.68 -14.71
N ILE A 278 -9.34 -13.86 -13.85
CA ILE A 278 -7.95 -13.54 -14.14
C ILE A 278 -7.30 -14.81 -14.70
N PRO A 279 -6.93 -14.85 -15.97
CA PRO A 279 -6.34 -16.03 -16.58
C PRO A 279 -4.93 -16.25 -16.04
N LEU A 280 -4.63 -17.48 -15.63
CA LEU A 280 -3.30 -17.89 -15.18
C LEU A 280 -2.38 -18.23 -16.38
N THR A 281 -2.36 -17.33 -17.37
CA THR A 281 -1.57 -17.49 -18.59
C THR A 281 -0.09 -17.55 -18.25
N GLY A 282 0.62 -18.53 -18.80
CA GLY A 282 2.07 -18.66 -18.60
C GLY A 282 2.48 -19.23 -17.25
N TYR A 283 1.58 -19.91 -16.52
CA TYR A 283 1.94 -20.65 -15.31
C TYR A 283 3.11 -21.62 -15.57
N ASP A 284 4.21 -21.44 -14.83
CA ASP A 284 5.34 -22.38 -14.84
C ASP A 284 5.19 -23.39 -13.69
N PRO A 285 4.92 -24.68 -13.99
CA PRO A 285 4.80 -25.69 -12.95
C PRO A 285 6.10 -25.94 -12.19
N ASN A 286 7.27 -25.53 -12.68
CA ASN A 286 8.55 -25.77 -11.99
C ASN A 286 8.94 -24.61 -11.04
N ALA A 287 8.46 -23.40 -11.31
CA ALA A 287 8.85 -22.19 -10.58
C ALA A 287 7.68 -21.51 -9.85
N GLY A 288 6.44 -21.84 -10.21
CA GLY A 288 5.28 -21.04 -9.85
C GLY A 288 5.21 -19.75 -10.67
N THR A 289 4.17 -18.96 -10.47
CA THR A 289 3.98 -17.70 -11.20
C THR A 289 3.22 -16.69 -10.36
N THR A 290 3.62 -15.42 -10.43
CA THR A 290 2.97 -14.30 -9.74
C THR A 290 2.14 -13.48 -10.72
N TYR A 291 0.92 -13.16 -10.33
CA TYR A 291 -0.06 -12.38 -11.08
C TYR A 291 -0.45 -11.15 -10.27
N SER A 292 -0.48 -9.98 -10.92
CA SER A 292 -0.89 -8.72 -10.30
C SER A 292 -2.28 -8.31 -10.79
N PHE A 293 -3.14 -7.89 -9.86
CA PHE A 293 -4.44 -7.29 -10.19
C PHE A 293 -4.86 -6.28 -9.11
N TYR A 294 -5.86 -5.46 -9.41
CA TYR A 294 -6.34 -4.42 -8.50
C TYR A 294 -7.65 -4.80 -7.82
N VAL A 295 -7.83 -4.28 -6.61
CA VAL A 295 -9.06 -4.40 -5.83
C VAL A 295 -9.37 -3.06 -5.17
N ASN A 296 -10.65 -2.79 -4.90
CA ASN A 296 -11.03 -1.53 -4.26
C ASN A 296 -10.58 -1.51 -2.80
N GLU A 297 -10.27 -0.31 -2.31
CA GLU A 297 -10.02 -0.10 -0.89
C GLU A 297 -11.17 -0.69 -0.05
N THR A 298 -10.81 -1.55 0.88
CA THR A 298 -11.74 -2.26 1.74
C THR A 298 -11.35 -2.08 3.19
N PRO A 299 -12.09 -1.29 3.96
CA PRO A 299 -11.76 -1.07 5.35
C PRO A 299 -12.23 -2.26 6.21
N THR A 300 -11.60 -2.49 7.37
CA THR A 300 -11.93 -3.62 8.27
C THR A 300 -13.44 -3.67 8.61
N PRO A 301 -14.10 -4.83 8.54
CA PRO A 301 -15.52 -4.95 8.85
C PRO A 301 -15.83 -4.56 10.29
N ASN A 302 -16.83 -3.69 10.47
CA ASN A 302 -17.41 -3.40 11.78
C ASN A 302 -18.56 -4.38 12.05
N VAL A 303 -18.24 -5.66 12.14
CA VAL A 303 -19.06 -6.70 12.77
C VAL A 303 -20.54 -6.76 12.35
N GLU A 304 -20.82 -7.31 11.16
CA GLU A 304 -21.93 -8.25 11.05
C GLU A 304 -21.36 -9.67 11.10
N ALA A 305 -21.95 -10.55 11.93
CA ALA A 305 -21.52 -11.93 12.07
C ALA A 305 -21.66 -12.66 10.72
N GLY A 306 -20.56 -12.75 9.96
CA GLY A 306 -20.52 -13.36 8.63
C GLY A 306 -19.57 -12.69 7.64
N GLU A 307 -19.16 -11.43 7.87
CA GLU A 307 -18.20 -10.72 7.02
C GLU A 307 -16.74 -11.08 7.37
N GLY A 308 -16.31 -12.26 6.93
CA GLY A 308 -14.92 -12.72 7.04
C GLY A 308 -13.97 -12.08 6.01
N GLY A 309 -12.83 -12.73 5.77
CA GLY A 309 -11.91 -12.31 4.73
C GLY A 309 -12.43 -12.55 3.31
N PHE A 310 -11.60 -12.21 2.35
CA PHE A 310 -11.87 -12.25 0.92
C PHE A 310 -11.93 -13.70 0.43
N THR A 311 -12.83 -13.98 -0.49
CA THR A 311 -12.98 -15.32 -1.08
C THR A 311 -12.15 -15.40 -2.36
N VAL A 312 -11.31 -16.43 -2.44
CA VAL A 312 -10.45 -16.69 -3.59
C VAL A 312 -10.89 -18.01 -4.20
N THR A 313 -11.30 -17.96 -5.46
CA THR A 313 -11.73 -19.16 -6.20
C THR A 313 -10.79 -19.37 -7.36
N LEU A 314 -10.19 -20.55 -7.42
CA LEU A 314 -9.37 -21.01 -8.52
C LEU A 314 -10.13 -22.05 -9.32
N ASN A 315 -10.40 -21.77 -10.58
CA ASN A 315 -10.82 -22.77 -11.54
C ASN A 315 -9.58 -23.35 -12.21
N THR A 316 -9.48 -24.67 -12.21
CA THR A 316 -8.28 -25.37 -12.68
C THR A 316 -8.17 -25.41 -14.21
N GLY A 317 -9.21 -25.01 -14.94
CA GLY A 317 -9.26 -25.13 -16.40
C GLY A 317 -9.38 -26.58 -16.91
N LYS A 318 -9.46 -27.57 -16.02
CA LYS A 318 -9.79 -28.95 -16.39
C LYS A 318 -11.27 -29.07 -16.70
N THR A 319 -11.67 -30.05 -17.51
CA THR A 319 -13.08 -30.38 -17.73
C THR A 319 -13.42 -31.79 -17.26
N ASP A 320 -14.67 -32.01 -16.86
CA ASP A 320 -15.19 -33.34 -16.46
C ASP A 320 -15.03 -34.38 -17.59
N ASN A 321 -14.92 -33.90 -18.83
CA ASN A 321 -14.76 -34.70 -20.04
C ASN A 321 -13.33 -35.23 -20.23
N ASP A 322 -12.35 -34.75 -19.44
CA ASP A 322 -10.96 -35.17 -19.53
C ASP A 322 -10.73 -36.59 -18.98
N ASN A 323 -11.78 -37.27 -18.50
CA ASN A 323 -11.75 -38.65 -17.99
C ASN A 323 -10.74 -38.90 -16.86
N THR A 324 -10.24 -37.84 -16.22
CA THR A 324 -9.21 -37.90 -15.18
C THR A 324 -9.79 -37.90 -13.76
N GLY A 325 -11.08 -37.60 -13.57
CA GLY A 325 -11.66 -37.39 -12.24
C GLY A 325 -11.00 -36.22 -11.49
N GLY A 326 -10.42 -35.27 -12.23
CA GLY A 326 -9.63 -34.15 -11.70
C GLY A 326 -10.45 -33.10 -10.97
N VAL A 327 -9.78 -32.29 -10.16
CA VAL A 327 -10.43 -31.21 -9.40
C VAL A 327 -10.74 -30.06 -10.35
N MET A 328 -11.99 -29.59 -10.34
CA MET A 328 -12.48 -28.53 -11.24
C MET A 328 -12.30 -27.13 -10.65
N SER A 329 -12.38 -27.02 -9.33
CA SER A 329 -12.31 -25.74 -8.64
C SER A 329 -11.80 -25.92 -7.21
N TYR A 330 -11.04 -24.93 -6.75
CA TYR A 330 -10.66 -24.77 -5.37
C TYR A 330 -11.18 -23.43 -4.85
N GLU A 331 -11.56 -23.39 -3.58
CA GLU A 331 -11.99 -22.17 -2.91
C GLU A 331 -11.32 -22.05 -1.54
N SER A 332 -10.99 -20.84 -1.15
CA SER A 332 -10.56 -20.53 0.22
C SER A 332 -10.88 -19.09 0.59
N ARG A 333 -10.70 -18.76 1.86
CA ARG A 333 -10.93 -17.42 2.41
C ARG A 333 -9.69 -16.90 3.12
N THR A 334 -9.34 -15.67 2.84
CA THR A 334 -8.24 -15.00 3.53
C THR A 334 -8.59 -14.80 5.01
N SER A 335 -7.57 -14.80 5.86
CA SER A 335 -7.61 -14.29 7.22
C SER A 335 -7.69 -12.76 7.23
N ARG A 336 -7.06 -12.09 6.26
CA ARG A 336 -7.13 -10.65 6.09
C ARG A 336 -8.53 -10.20 5.71
N THR A 337 -9.02 -9.15 6.36
CA THR A 337 -10.38 -8.62 6.15
C THR A 337 -10.41 -7.20 5.56
N ASP A 338 -9.26 -6.55 5.45
CA ASP A 338 -9.10 -5.17 5.00
C ASP A 338 -7.99 -5.05 3.95
N ILE A 339 -8.12 -4.12 3.02
CA ILE A 339 -7.12 -3.78 2.00
C ILE A 339 -7.11 -2.25 1.87
N PRO A 340 -6.06 -1.57 2.34
CA PRO A 340 -5.93 -0.12 2.17
C PRO A 340 -5.61 0.25 0.71
N ARG A 341 -5.98 1.48 0.34
CA ARG A 341 -5.62 2.07 -0.95
C ARG A 341 -4.11 2.26 -1.05
N ASN A 342 -3.54 2.23 -2.26
CA ASN A 342 -2.10 2.44 -2.51
C ASN A 342 -1.15 1.47 -1.76
N HIS A 343 -1.59 0.24 -1.51
CA HIS A 343 -0.79 -0.82 -0.87
C HIS A 343 -0.77 -2.10 -1.70
N VAL A 344 0.26 -2.92 -1.48
CA VAL A 344 0.41 -4.24 -2.11
C VAL A 344 0.10 -5.35 -1.10
N TYR A 345 -0.86 -6.20 -1.44
CA TYR A 345 -1.20 -7.41 -0.71
C TYR A 345 -0.56 -8.63 -1.38
N GLN A 346 0.39 -9.25 -0.70
CA GLN A 346 1.05 -10.45 -1.19
C GLN A 346 0.29 -11.69 -0.72
N LEU A 347 -0.25 -12.44 -1.68
CA LEU A 347 -1.09 -13.61 -1.43
C LEU A 347 -0.53 -14.80 -2.20
N THR A 348 -0.44 -15.98 -1.58
CA THR A 348 0.06 -17.16 -2.27
C THR A 348 -0.83 -18.37 -2.10
N LEU A 349 -1.20 -18.97 -3.21
CA LEU A 349 -2.04 -20.16 -3.26
C LEU A 349 -1.20 -21.42 -3.05
N ARG A 350 -1.61 -22.23 -2.07
CA ARG A 350 -1.08 -23.56 -1.80
C ARG A 350 -2.14 -24.62 -2.01
N PHE A 351 -1.71 -25.83 -2.32
CA PHE A 351 -2.58 -26.95 -2.67
C PHE A 351 -2.21 -28.15 -1.83
N ASP A 352 -2.30 -28.01 -0.52
CA ASP A 352 -2.10 -29.15 0.37
C ASP A 352 -3.38 -29.99 0.40
N ASN A 353 -3.29 -31.27 0.05
CA ASN A 353 -4.43 -32.21 0.11
C ASN A 353 -5.05 -32.30 1.53
N TYR A 354 -4.29 -31.89 2.56
CA TYR A 354 -4.72 -31.81 3.95
C TYR A 354 -4.09 -30.56 4.58
N ASP A 355 -4.91 -29.71 5.19
CA ASP A 355 -4.51 -28.37 5.58
C ASP A 355 -3.86 -28.37 6.97
N LEU A 356 -2.53 -28.48 7.05
CA LEU A 356 -1.85 -28.26 8.32
C LEU A 356 -1.84 -26.76 8.63
N GLN A 357 -2.59 -26.41 9.67
CA GLN A 357 -2.67 -25.06 10.22
C GLN A 357 -1.75 -24.95 11.44
N LEU A 358 -0.81 -24.01 11.41
CA LEU A 358 0.06 -23.67 12.54
C LEU A 358 -0.34 -22.30 13.09
N ASN A 359 -1.02 -22.29 14.23
CA ASN A 359 -1.40 -21.07 14.93
C ASN A 359 -0.27 -20.68 15.89
N ALA A 360 0.57 -19.74 15.49
CA ALA A 360 1.68 -19.25 16.31
C ALA A 360 1.33 -17.93 17.03
N LYS A 361 1.65 -17.86 18.33
CA LYS A 361 1.55 -16.65 19.16
C LYS A 361 2.88 -16.42 19.85
N ALA A 362 3.36 -15.19 19.82
CA ALA A 362 4.63 -14.81 20.43
C ALA A 362 4.44 -13.66 21.43
N GLY A 363 5.42 -13.42 22.28
CA GLY A 363 5.47 -12.21 23.07
C GLY A 363 6.80 -11.98 23.78
N ILE A 364 7.09 -10.73 24.09
CA ILE A 364 8.29 -10.37 24.86
C ILE A 364 7.91 -10.36 26.34
N ARG A 365 8.72 -11.04 27.16
CA ARG A 365 8.47 -11.15 28.61
C ARG A 365 8.38 -9.76 29.25
N GLY A 366 7.24 -9.47 29.87
CA GLY A 366 7.00 -8.22 30.59
C GLY A 366 6.56 -7.03 29.73
N ILE A 367 6.46 -7.20 28.41
CA ILE A 367 5.95 -6.15 27.50
C ILE A 367 4.56 -6.55 26.99
N GLY A 368 4.45 -7.64 26.22
CA GLY A 368 3.17 -8.03 25.62
C GLY A 368 3.30 -9.06 24.51
N GLY A 369 2.16 -9.52 23.99
CA GLY A 369 2.09 -10.46 22.87
C GLY A 369 2.11 -9.77 21.50
N TYR A 370 2.62 -10.46 20.50
CA TYR A 370 2.61 -10.09 19.08
C TYR A 370 2.42 -11.34 18.20
N LEU A 371 2.17 -11.14 16.91
CA LEU A 371 2.02 -12.25 15.97
C LEU A 371 3.38 -12.67 15.41
N ALA A 372 3.74 -13.94 15.57
CA ALA A 372 4.89 -14.50 14.88
C ALA A 372 4.55 -14.66 13.39
N TYR A 373 5.55 -14.49 12.51
CA TYR A 373 5.33 -14.74 11.09
C TYR A 373 5.53 -16.21 10.81
N VAL A 374 4.46 -16.90 10.41
CA VAL A 374 4.53 -18.30 9.98
C VAL A 374 4.52 -18.34 8.46
N VAL A 375 5.63 -18.79 7.88
CA VAL A 375 5.86 -18.91 6.45
C VAL A 375 6.03 -20.38 6.15
N ALA A 376 5.05 -20.99 5.48
CA ALA A 376 5.30 -22.30 4.93
C ALA A 376 6.33 -22.16 3.77
N VAL A 377 7.29 -23.07 3.66
CA VAL A 377 8.37 -23.04 2.64
C VAL A 377 8.06 -24.05 1.54
N ASP A 378 7.57 -25.23 1.91
CA ASP A 378 7.10 -26.27 1.01
C ASP A 378 5.93 -27.03 1.66
N GLU A 379 5.51 -28.19 1.12
CA GLU A 379 4.40 -29.02 1.65
C GLU A 379 4.66 -29.61 3.04
N THR A 380 5.92 -29.62 3.48
CA THR A 380 6.38 -30.24 4.73
C THR A 380 7.16 -29.30 5.63
N THR A 381 7.67 -28.17 5.12
CA THR A 381 8.53 -27.25 5.86
C THR A 381 7.84 -25.93 6.13
N TYR A 382 7.91 -25.44 7.36
CA TYR A 382 7.42 -24.15 7.82
C TYR A 382 8.56 -23.40 8.51
N VAL A 383 8.54 -22.07 8.43
CA VAL A 383 9.44 -21.14 9.10
C VAL A 383 8.60 -20.23 9.99
N VAL A 384 9.01 -20.05 11.25
CA VAL A 384 8.36 -19.14 12.20
C VAL A 384 9.36 -18.06 12.60
N SER A 385 9.18 -16.83 12.15
CA SER A 385 10.09 -15.72 12.46
C SER A 385 9.67 -14.97 13.72
N ILE A 386 10.62 -14.80 14.64
CA ILE A 386 10.49 -14.14 15.94
C ILE A 386 11.71 -13.25 16.22
N THR A 387 11.66 -12.49 17.32
CA THR A 387 12.85 -11.83 17.89
C THR A 387 13.35 -12.56 19.14
N TYR A 388 14.56 -12.23 19.62
CA TYR A 388 15.09 -12.80 20.85
C TYR A 388 14.30 -12.34 22.10
N GLY A 389 14.42 -13.07 23.21
CA GLY A 389 13.66 -12.77 24.45
C GLY A 389 12.16 -13.06 24.39
N THR A 390 11.75 -13.82 23.38
CA THR A 390 10.36 -14.14 23.06
C THR A 390 9.93 -15.45 23.72
N TRP A 391 8.72 -15.49 24.29
CA TRP A 391 7.98 -16.74 24.45
C TRP A 391 7.18 -17.00 23.17
N LEU A 392 7.10 -18.24 22.74
CA LEU A 392 6.43 -18.68 21.52
C LEU A 392 5.53 -19.88 21.85
N SER A 393 4.29 -19.85 21.39
CA SER A 393 3.35 -20.97 21.45
C SER A 393 2.87 -21.27 20.04
N ILE A 394 3.01 -22.52 19.59
CA ILE A 394 2.52 -22.98 18.29
C ILE A 394 1.52 -24.09 18.54
N GLU A 395 0.31 -23.94 18.01
CA GLU A 395 -0.71 -24.97 18.01
C GLU A 395 -0.96 -25.49 16.59
N ALA A 396 -0.90 -26.81 16.43
CA ALA A 396 -1.17 -27.49 15.17
C ALA A 396 -2.63 -27.95 15.07
N ALA A 397 -3.19 -27.83 13.89
CA ALA A 397 -4.46 -28.46 13.51
C ALA A 397 -4.38 -28.96 12.07
N LEU A 398 -5.21 -29.95 11.74
CA LEU A 398 -5.39 -30.45 10.38
C LEU A 398 -6.85 -30.20 9.99
N ALA A 399 -7.06 -29.43 8.94
CA ALA A 399 -8.39 -29.25 8.35
C ALA A 399 -8.59 -30.18 7.15
N ASN A 400 -9.83 -30.31 6.71
CA ASN A 400 -10.24 -31.09 5.53
C ASN A 400 -9.97 -32.59 5.62
N ILE A 401 -10.20 -33.18 6.80
CA ILE A 401 -10.16 -34.63 7.03
C ILE A 401 -11.54 -35.11 7.50
N ASP A 402 -11.99 -36.30 7.08
CA ASP A 402 -13.23 -36.91 7.58
C ASP A 402 -13.07 -37.49 9.00
N GLY A 403 -11.83 -37.74 9.44
CA GLY A 403 -11.50 -38.40 10.71
C GLY A 403 -10.80 -37.50 11.73
N THR A 404 -10.18 -38.12 12.73
CA THR A 404 -9.41 -37.42 13.77
C THR A 404 -7.94 -37.29 13.37
N SER A 405 -7.30 -36.19 13.74
CA SER A 405 -5.85 -36.00 13.67
C SER A 405 -5.20 -36.14 15.05
N SER A 406 -3.95 -36.59 15.07
CA SER A 406 -3.08 -36.59 16.24
C SER A 406 -1.72 -36.02 15.86
N PHE A 407 -1.07 -35.38 16.81
CA PHE A 407 0.16 -34.63 16.60
C PHE A 407 1.18 -34.98 17.69
N THR A 408 2.45 -34.95 17.34
CA THR A 408 3.56 -35.09 18.29
C THR A 408 4.69 -34.18 17.86
N TRP A 409 5.07 -33.28 18.77
CA TRP A 409 6.18 -32.35 18.57
C TRP A 409 7.49 -32.92 19.13
N ARG A 410 8.59 -32.69 18.42
CA ARG A 410 9.95 -32.97 18.90
C ARG A 410 10.93 -31.90 18.42
N ALA A 411 11.84 -31.48 19.28
CA ALA A 411 12.93 -30.59 18.89
C ALA A 411 14.06 -31.38 18.20
N ASP A 412 14.81 -30.73 17.33
CA ASP A 412 16.07 -31.26 16.82
C ASP A 412 17.14 -31.25 17.92
N ASP A 413 17.88 -32.35 18.07
CA ASP A 413 18.94 -32.51 19.05
C ASP A 413 20.14 -31.57 18.77
N TYR A 414 20.24 -31.04 17.55
CA TYR A 414 21.31 -30.13 17.11
C TYR A 414 20.91 -28.65 17.14
N ASN A 415 19.77 -28.31 17.75
CA ASN A 415 19.41 -26.92 17.95
C ASN A 415 20.50 -26.16 18.73
N PRO A 416 20.81 -24.91 18.35
CA PRO A 416 21.82 -24.11 19.03
C PRO A 416 21.36 -23.77 20.46
N ASP A 417 22.30 -23.33 21.29
CA ASP A 417 21.97 -22.79 22.61
C ASP A 417 21.02 -21.57 22.50
N GLY A 418 20.21 -21.34 23.54
CA GLY A 418 19.29 -20.19 23.61
C GLY A 418 17.80 -20.52 23.67
N MET A 419 17.46 -21.80 23.76
CA MET A 419 16.12 -22.25 24.15
C MET A 419 16.10 -22.48 25.68
N ASP A 420 15.60 -21.50 26.43
CA ASP A 420 15.61 -21.48 27.89
C ASP A 420 14.54 -22.42 28.48
N ASP A 421 13.45 -22.64 27.75
CA ASP A 421 12.37 -23.57 28.11
C ASP A 421 11.72 -24.18 26.87
N TYR A 422 11.24 -25.41 26.98
CA TYR A 422 10.57 -26.17 25.93
C TYR A 422 9.58 -27.17 26.53
N ALA A 423 8.33 -27.07 26.11
CA ALA A 423 7.28 -28.00 26.48
C ALA A 423 6.42 -28.36 25.27
N ALA A 424 6.35 -29.64 24.93
CA ALA A 424 5.48 -30.18 23.89
C ALA A 424 4.33 -30.98 24.51
N THR A 425 3.08 -30.64 24.19
CA THR A 425 1.90 -31.35 24.69
C THR A 425 0.87 -31.53 23.57
N GLY A 426 0.74 -32.76 23.09
CA GLY A 426 -0.25 -33.09 22.04
C GLY A 426 -0.01 -32.27 20.77
N ASN A 427 -0.96 -31.40 20.44
CA ASN A 427 -0.90 -30.54 19.26
C ASN A 427 -0.19 -29.20 19.48
N SER A 428 0.24 -28.87 20.70
CA SER A 428 0.93 -27.60 20.97
C SER A 428 2.39 -27.79 21.39
N VAL A 429 3.18 -26.76 21.11
CA VAL A 429 4.53 -26.59 21.63
C VAL A 429 4.70 -25.16 22.16
N ASP A 430 5.22 -25.05 23.38
CA ASP A 430 5.56 -23.80 24.04
C ASP A 430 7.07 -23.71 24.23
N ILE A 431 7.65 -22.56 23.89
CA ILE A 431 9.09 -22.35 23.84
C ILE A 431 9.42 -20.99 24.47
N MET A 432 10.46 -20.92 25.28
CA MET A 432 11.05 -19.66 25.72
C MET A 432 12.43 -19.50 25.11
N PHE A 433 12.65 -18.40 24.37
CA PHE A 433 13.95 -18.05 23.82
C PHE A 433 14.71 -17.07 24.71
N SER A 434 16.03 -17.19 24.72
CA SER A 434 16.93 -16.37 25.50
C SER A 434 16.77 -14.89 25.21
N GLY A 435 16.80 -14.05 26.25
CA GLY A 435 16.81 -12.59 26.14
C GLY A 435 18.12 -11.99 25.61
N SER A 436 19.10 -12.81 25.25
CA SER A 436 20.38 -12.34 24.72
C SER A 436 20.32 -12.10 23.22
N ALA A 437 20.73 -10.91 22.76
CA ALA A 437 20.88 -10.62 21.33
C ALA A 437 21.89 -11.54 20.61
N SER A 438 22.68 -12.35 21.36
CA SER A 438 23.60 -13.34 20.77
C SER A 438 22.91 -14.46 20.00
N ILE A 439 21.60 -14.67 20.22
CA ILE A 439 20.82 -15.68 19.47
C ILE A 439 20.21 -15.09 18.19
N MET A 440 20.44 -13.81 17.89
CA MET A 440 20.06 -13.23 16.60
C MET A 440 20.71 -14.02 15.48
N THR A 441 19.94 -14.29 14.44
CA THR A 441 20.25 -15.14 13.27
C THR A 441 20.31 -16.64 13.54
N ASN A 442 20.06 -17.10 14.78
CA ASN A 442 19.92 -18.52 15.04
C ASN A 442 18.62 -19.06 14.45
N THR A 443 18.66 -20.32 14.03
CA THR A 443 17.49 -21.10 13.64
C THR A 443 17.36 -22.31 14.55
N TYR A 444 16.12 -22.64 14.90
CA TYR A 444 15.76 -23.76 15.75
C TYR A 444 14.78 -24.66 15.00
N THR A 445 15.15 -25.89 14.75
CA THR A 445 14.35 -26.87 14.02
C THR A 445 13.52 -27.71 14.99
N PHE A 446 12.25 -27.85 14.67
CA PHE A 446 11.29 -28.74 15.31
C PHE A 446 10.66 -29.63 14.26
N TYR A 447 10.24 -30.81 14.67
CA TYR A 447 9.48 -31.73 13.84
C TYR A 447 8.10 -31.94 14.45
N LEU A 448 7.10 -31.90 13.60
CA LEU A 448 5.71 -32.19 13.93
C LEU A 448 5.30 -33.46 13.19
N ASP A 449 5.22 -34.57 13.91
CA ASP A 449 4.72 -35.83 13.40
C ASP A 449 3.18 -35.80 13.50
N ALA A 450 2.51 -35.75 12.35
CA ALA A 450 1.06 -35.76 12.25
C ALA A 450 0.54 -37.10 11.71
N SER A 451 -0.55 -37.58 12.29
CA SER A 451 -1.27 -38.76 11.84
C SER A 451 -2.77 -38.45 11.76
N TRP A 452 -3.44 -38.84 10.69
CA TRP A 452 -4.88 -38.62 10.54
C TRP A 452 -5.54 -39.74 9.74
N THR A 453 -6.87 -39.76 9.80
CA THR A 453 -7.70 -40.67 9.02
C THR A 453 -8.56 -39.89 8.04
N ASP A 454 -8.62 -40.35 6.80
CA ASP A 454 -9.50 -39.79 5.78
C ASP A 454 -9.95 -40.88 4.79
N GLY A 455 -11.24 -40.89 4.45
CA GLY A 455 -11.80 -41.91 3.55
C GLY A 455 -11.56 -43.37 3.98
N GLY A 456 -11.39 -43.64 5.28
CA GLY A 456 -11.07 -44.98 5.82
C GLY A 456 -9.60 -45.38 5.74
N ASN A 457 -8.72 -44.51 5.24
CA ASN A 457 -7.27 -44.71 5.22
C ASN A 457 -6.59 -43.94 6.35
N THR A 458 -5.43 -44.42 6.80
CA THR A 458 -4.57 -43.71 7.76
C THR A 458 -3.37 -43.13 7.04
N TYR A 459 -3.10 -41.85 7.29
CA TYR A 459 -1.99 -41.10 6.75
C TYR A 459 -1.06 -40.68 7.88
N ASN A 460 0.24 -40.62 7.59
CA ASN A 460 1.25 -40.10 8.50
C ASN A 460 2.17 -39.18 7.72
N ARG A 461 2.52 -38.03 8.28
CA ARG A 461 3.45 -37.07 7.70
C ARG A 461 4.25 -36.39 8.79
N THR A 462 5.54 -36.21 8.55
CA THR A 462 6.40 -35.39 9.39
C THR A 462 6.56 -34.04 8.72
N TYR A 463 6.27 -32.98 9.46
CA TYR A 463 6.54 -31.61 9.07
C TYR A 463 7.76 -31.10 9.80
N THR A 464 8.52 -30.22 9.15
CA THR A 464 9.65 -29.49 9.71
C THR A 464 9.20 -28.07 10.01
N VAL A 465 9.43 -27.57 11.22
CA VAL A 465 9.10 -26.21 11.65
C VAL A 465 10.39 -25.53 12.13
N ILE A 466 10.86 -24.55 11.38
CA ILE A 466 12.10 -23.81 11.63
C ILE A 466 11.75 -22.48 12.29
N VAL A 467 12.03 -22.32 13.57
CA VAL A 467 11.92 -21.01 14.22
C VAL A 467 13.18 -20.20 13.95
N SER A 468 13.04 -19.07 13.25
CA SER A 468 14.14 -18.16 12.91
C SER A 468 14.12 -16.95 13.84
N VAL A 469 15.24 -16.65 14.50
CA VAL A 469 15.38 -15.47 15.36
C VAL A 469 16.01 -14.34 14.56
N ASP A 470 15.22 -13.74 13.69
CA ASP A 470 15.69 -12.78 12.67
C ASP A 470 14.95 -11.44 12.71
N ARG A 471 13.86 -11.32 13.47
CA ARG A 471 13.13 -10.06 13.60
C ARG A 471 13.91 -9.07 14.46
N ASP A 472 14.03 -7.83 13.98
CA ASP A 472 14.61 -6.75 14.77
C ASP A 472 13.78 -6.52 16.04
N TYR A 473 14.48 -6.44 17.17
CA TYR A 473 13.85 -6.34 18.47
C TYR A 473 13.12 -5.01 18.67
N ASN A 474 13.65 -3.91 18.12
CA ASN A 474 13.00 -2.61 18.24
C ASN A 474 11.74 -2.58 17.40
N ASP A 475 11.77 -3.13 16.18
CA ASP A 475 10.58 -3.22 15.32
C ASP A 475 9.46 -4.06 15.99
N VAL A 476 9.82 -5.16 16.67
CA VAL A 476 8.84 -5.97 17.41
C VAL A 476 8.34 -5.26 18.67
N ILE A 477 9.21 -4.55 19.40
CA ILE A 477 8.78 -3.74 20.53
C ILE A 477 7.80 -2.67 20.08
N ASP A 478 8.08 -1.99 18.97
CA ASP A 478 7.20 -0.97 18.42
C ASP A 478 5.85 -1.61 18.04
N GLU A 479 5.82 -2.78 17.40
CA GLU A 479 4.57 -3.53 17.13
C GLU A 479 3.79 -3.85 18.43
N VAL A 480 4.48 -4.29 19.48
CA VAL A 480 3.85 -4.60 20.77
C VAL A 480 3.33 -3.33 21.46
N ILE A 481 4.09 -2.24 21.42
CA ILE A 481 3.72 -0.94 22.00
C ILE A 481 2.55 -0.31 21.23
N GLU A 482 2.52 -0.45 19.91
CA GLU A 482 1.43 -0.02 19.03
C GLU A 482 0.15 -0.83 19.27
N ASN A 483 0.28 -2.15 19.45
CA ASN A 483 -0.81 -3.04 19.89
C ASN A 483 -1.32 -2.69 21.30
N MET A 484 -0.49 -2.04 22.13
CA MET A 484 -0.86 -1.50 23.44
C MET A 484 -1.39 -0.06 23.40
N GLY A 485 -1.50 0.56 22.22
CA GLY A 485 -2.13 1.87 22.03
C GLY A 485 -1.29 3.08 22.49
N ILE A 486 0.03 2.98 22.48
CA ILE A 486 0.93 4.11 22.82
C ILE A 486 1.54 4.68 21.54
N ASN A 487 1.16 5.93 21.24
CA ASN A 487 1.58 6.77 20.11
C ASN A 487 2.97 6.48 19.50
N SER A 488 2.97 6.10 18.22
CA SER A 488 4.14 6.07 17.34
C SER A 488 3.71 6.56 15.95
N THR A 489 4.18 7.75 15.58
CA THR A 489 4.08 8.33 14.23
C THR A 489 5.09 7.63 13.31
N ARG A 490 4.69 6.59 12.59
CA ARG A 490 5.46 6.03 11.46
C ARG A 490 4.56 5.70 10.27
N SER A 491 5.14 5.92 9.09
CA SER A 491 4.63 5.47 7.78
C SER A 491 4.32 3.97 7.83
N SER A 492 3.07 3.58 7.55
CA SER A 492 2.72 2.17 7.37
C SER A 492 3.52 1.57 6.22
N SER A 493 3.94 0.31 6.33
CA SER A 493 4.61 -0.41 5.24
C SER A 493 3.71 -0.49 4.01
N ALA A 494 4.26 -0.14 2.85
CA ALA A 494 3.66 -0.28 1.50
C ALA A 494 3.16 -1.67 1.16
N VAL A 495 3.83 -2.66 1.72
CA VAL A 495 3.55 -4.08 1.51
C VAL A 495 2.86 -4.57 2.76
N LEU A 496 1.64 -5.06 2.58
CA LEU A 496 0.88 -5.72 3.63
C LEU A 496 1.55 -7.06 3.98
N PRO A 497 1.38 -7.56 5.23
CA PRO A 497 1.86 -8.87 5.61
C PRO A 497 1.47 -9.94 4.58
N TYR A 498 2.46 -10.75 4.23
CA TYR A 498 2.30 -11.87 3.32
C TYR A 498 1.29 -12.87 3.87
N GLU A 499 0.43 -13.42 3.00
CA GLU A 499 -0.53 -14.44 3.36
C GLU A 499 -0.41 -15.69 2.47
N TRP A 500 -0.33 -16.86 3.11
CA TRP A 500 -0.44 -18.16 2.44
C TRP A 500 -1.88 -18.64 2.56
N LEU A 501 -2.51 -18.91 1.43
CA LEU A 501 -3.88 -19.37 1.35
C LEU A 501 -3.92 -20.80 0.86
N ASN A 502 -4.25 -21.72 1.76
CA ASN A 502 -4.46 -23.10 1.35
C ASN A 502 -5.79 -23.25 0.63
N MET A 503 -5.73 -23.80 -0.57
CA MET A 503 -6.85 -23.92 -1.50
C MET A 503 -7.56 -25.25 -1.27
N VAL A 504 -8.85 -25.20 -0.94
CA VAL A 504 -9.64 -26.40 -0.61
C VAL A 504 -10.43 -26.85 -1.82
N LYS A 505 -10.39 -28.14 -2.13
CA LYS A 505 -11.15 -28.74 -3.23
C LYS A 505 -12.64 -28.50 -3.01
N VAL A 506 -13.31 -27.88 -3.99
CA VAL A 506 -14.77 -27.76 -3.97
C VAL A 506 -15.34 -29.13 -4.33
N LYS A 507 -15.86 -29.87 -3.32
CA LYS A 507 -16.60 -31.12 -3.56
C LYS A 507 -17.86 -30.77 -4.34
N LYS A 508 -17.99 -31.28 -5.58
CA LYS A 508 -19.24 -31.19 -6.35
C LYS A 508 -20.31 -32.12 -5.77
#